data_AF-W1WL11-F1
#
_entry.id   AF-W1WL11-F1
#
_cell.length_a   1.000
_cell.length_b   1.000
_cell.length_c   1.000
_cell.angle_alpha   90.00
_cell.angle_beta   90.00
_cell.angle_gamma   90.00
#
_symmetry.space_group_name_H-M   'P 1'
#
loop_
_entity.id
_entity.type
_entity.pdbx_description
1 polymer ?
#
loop_
_entity_poly.entity_id
_entity_poly.type
_entity_poly.pdbx_seq_one_letter_code
_entity_poly.pdbx_strand_id
1 'polypeptide(L)'
;MNLLIDFYNILHLQNILELLQYNDIFDNGRRIFMALLSGLRKVAPGAGGACLAIGAYFWMFGGETGKQTAKKWWVGTAVAIAVIFGTDAIISWLQANAKF
;
A
#
# COMPACT_ATOMS: atom_id res chain seq x y z
N MET A 1 -5.81 51.11 -5.92
CA MET A 1 -5.19 50.26 -6.96
C MET A 1 -4.11 49.42 -6.29
N ASN A 2 -4.50 48.32 -5.63
CA ASN A 2 -3.59 47.41 -4.94
C ASN A 2 -3.50 46.09 -5.69
N LEU A 3 -3.42 46.16 -7.03
CA LEU A 3 -3.31 45.00 -7.91
C LEU A 3 -2.18 44.06 -7.49
N LEU A 4 -1.05 44.59 -7.00
CA LEU A 4 0.05 43.76 -6.49
C LEU A 4 -0.28 43.01 -5.19
N ILE A 5 -1.04 43.62 -4.28
CA ILE A 5 -1.45 43.00 -3.01
C ILE A 5 -2.56 41.97 -3.25
N ASP A 6 -3.52 42.30 -4.13
CA ASP A 6 -4.58 41.37 -4.53
C ASP A 6 -4.01 40.17 -5.28
N PHE A 7 -3.03 40.38 -6.17
CA PHE A 7 -2.36 39.28 -6.88
C PHE A 7 -1.53 38.42 -5.94
N TYR A 8 -0.80 39.01 -4.98
CA TYR A 8 -0.07 38.28 -3.95
C TYR A 8 -1.00 37.42 -3.08
N ASN A 9 -2.13 37.98 -2.65
CA ASN A 9 -3.12 37.26 -1.86
C ASN A 9 -3.81 36.14 -2.64
N ILE A 10 -4.14 36.35 -3.91
CA ILE A 10 -4.73 35.32 -4.78
C ILE A 10 -3.74 34.18 -5.02
N LEU A 11 -2.46 34.48 -5.28
CA LEU A 11 -1.43 33.47 -5.47
C LEU A 11 -1.22 32.65 -4.19
N HIS A 12 -1.21 33.30 -3.03
CA HIS A 12 -1.05 32.61 -1.75
C HIS A 12 -2.28 31.79 -1.36
N LEU A 13 -3.50 32.29 -1.63
CA LEU A 13 -4.75 31.55 -1.40
C LEU A 13 -4.86 30.34 -2.32
N GLN A 14 -4.46 30.46 -3.59
CA GLN A 14 -4.45 29.32 -4.51
C GLN A 14 -3.47 28.23 -4.04
N ASN A 15 -2.27 28.59 -3.62
CA ASN A 15 -1.31 27.63 -3.06
C ASN A 15 -1.84 26.94 -1.78
N ILE A 16 -2.55 27.68 -0.90
CA ILE A 16 -3.17 27.11 0.30
C ILE A 16 -4.37 26.21 -0.05
N LEU A 17 -5.18 26.58 -1.05
CA LEU A 17 -6.28 25.76 -1.54
C LEU A 17 -5.79 24.47 -2.20
N GLU A 18 -4.70 24.54 -2.98
CA GLU A 18 -4.06 23.37 -3.59
C GLU A 18 -3.48 22.43 -2.52
N LEU A 19 -2.89 22.97 -1.44
CA LEU A 19 -2.43 22.17 -0.30
C LEU A 19 -3.59 21.47 0.44
N LEU A 20 -4.72 22.16 0.64
CA LEU A 20 -5.91 21.57 1.25
C LEU A 20 -6.54 20.50 0.35
N GLN A 21 -6.62 20.75 -0.96
CA GLN A 21 -7.12 19.79 -1.94
C GLN A 21 -6.19 18.59 -2.11
N TYR A 22 -4.87 18.80 -2.09
CA TYR A 22 -3.88 17.74 -2.11
C TYR A 22 -3.98 16.88 -0.84
N ASN A 23 -4.15 17.52 0.32
CA ASN A 23 -4.36 16.81 1.58
C ASN A 23 -5.66 15.99 1.57
N ASP A 24 -6.77 16.54 1.08
CA ASP A 24 -8.04 15.82 0.95
C ASP A 24 -7.97 14.66 -0.05
N ILE A 25 -7.35 14.84 -1.21
CA ILE A 25 -7.16 13.76 -2.20
C ILE A 25 -6.27 12.66 -1.64
N PHE A 26 -5.21 13.03 -0.94
CA PHE A 26 -4.31 12.10 -0.29
C PHE A 26 -5.02 11.33 0.83
N ASP A 27 -5.82 12.00 1.65
CA ASP A 27 -6.59 11.38 2.74
C ASP A 27 -7.68 10.46 2.21
N ASN A 28 -8.37 10.84 1.13
CA ASN A 28 -9.39 10.00 0.51
C ASN A 28 -8.78 8.77 -0.19
N GLY A 29 -7.66 8.97 -0.91
CA GLY A 29 -6.88 7.89 -1.51
C GLY A 29 -6.33 6.92 -0.47
N ARG A 30 -5.79 7.46 0.63
CA ARG A 30 -5.37 6.69 1.81
C ARG A 30 -6.51 5.88 2.40
N ARG A 31 -7.71 6.45 2.52
CA ARG A 31 -8.88 5.77 3.10
C ARG A 31 -9.32 4.57 2.26
N ILE A 32 -9.36 4.72 0.94
CA ILE A 32 -9.67 3.64 -0.01
C ILE A 32 -8.59 2.55 0.06
N PHE A 33 -7.32 2.96 0.09
CA PHE A 33 -6.19 2.05 0.18
C PHE A 33 -6.17 1.25 1.50
N MET A 34 -6.48 1.90 2.63
CA MET A 34 -6.63 1.25 3.93
C MET A 34 -7.81 0.28 3.96
N ALA A 35 -8.93 0.63 3.32
CA ALA A 35 -10.08 -0.28 3.20
C ALA A 35 -9.69 -1.54 2.40
N LEU A 36 -8.98 -1.37 1.29
CA LEU A 36 -8.46 -2.45 0.45
C LEU A 36 -7.47 -3.34 1.22
N LEU A 37 -6.52 -2.75 1.94
CA LEU A 37 -5.59 -3.48 2.81
C LEU A 37 -6.30 -4.24 3.93
N SER A 38 -7.32 -3.65 4.55
CA SER A 38 -8.08 -4.33 5.60
C SER A 38 -8.83 -5.56 5.06
N GLY A 39 -9.38 -5.46 3.85
CA GLY A 39 -9.99 -6.59 3.15
C GLY A 39 -8.95 -7.65 2.80
N LEU A 40 -7.80 -7.21 2.27
CA LEU A 40 -6.70 -8.10 1.92
C LEU A 40 -6.14 -8.82 3.16
N ARG A 41 -6.00 -8.17 4.31
CA ARG A 41 -5.60 -8.78 5.58
C ARG A 41 -6.53 -9.89 6.07
N LYS A 42 -7.83 -9.82 5.77
CA LYS A 42 -8.78 -10.89 6.12
C LYS A 42 -8.59 -12.13 5.26
N VAL A 43 -8.22 -11.94 3.99
CA VAL A 43 -8.08 -13.02 3.01
C VAL A 43 -6.64 -13.54 2.94
N ALA A 44 -5.66 -12.72 3.30
CA ALA A 44 -4.23 -13.01 3.21
C ALA A 44 -3.78 -14.26 3.99
N PRO A 45 -4.30 -14.57 5.20
CA PRO A 45 -3.95 -15.81 5.89
C PRO A 45 -4.42 -17.04 5.12
N GLY A 46 -5.65 -17.00 4.57
CA GLY A 46 -6.23 -18.10 3.80
C GLY A 46 -5.53 -18.29 2.46
N ALA A 47 -5.33 -17.20 1.71
CA ALA A 47 -4.61 -17.22 0.44
C ALA A 47 -3.13 -17.60 0.61
N GLY A 48 -2.46 -17.07 1.64
CA GLY A 48 -1.07 -17.40 1.96
C GLY A 48 -0.90 -18.87 2.34
N GLY A 49 -1.80 -19.41 3.16
CA GLY A 49 -1.82 -20.84 3.49
C GLY A 49 -2.02 -21.73 2.27
N ALA A 50 -2.93 -21.37 1.37
CA ALA A 50 -3.16 -22.10 0.12
C ALA A 50 -1.92 -22.07 -0.79
N CYS A 51 -1.28 -20.92 -0.96
CA CYS A 51 -0.05 -20.79 -1.76
C CYS A 51 1.12 -21.60 -1.20
N LEU A 52 1.26 -21.66 0.14
CA LEU A 52 2.26 -22.51 0.79
C LEU A 52 1.96 -24.00 0.56
N ALA A 53 0.69 -24.41 0.67
CA ALA A 53 0.26 -25.79 0.43
C ALA A 53 0.47 -26.21 -1.04
N ILE A 54 0.17 -25.33 -2.00
CA ILE A 54 0.44 -25.54 -3.43
C ILE A 54 1.94 -25.71 -3.67
N GLY A 55 2.76 -24.83 -3.08
CA GLY A 55 4.22 -24.95 -3.15
C GLY A 55 4.72 -26.27 -2.54
N ALA A 56 4.17 -26.68 -1.40
CA ALA A 56 4.51 -27.96 -0.76
C ALA A 56 4.13 -29.17 -1.62
N TYR A 57 2.97 -29.13 -2.29
CA TYR A 57 2.55 -30.17 -3.23
C TYR A 57 3.55 -30.30 -4.39
N PHE A 58 3.91 -29.19 -5.04
CA PHE A 58 4.91 -29.20 -6.12
C PHE A 58 6.30 -29.64 -5.66
N TRP A 59 6.67 -29.32 -4.41
CA TRP A 59 7.94 -29.73 -3.83
C TRP A 59 8.01 -31.25 -3.61
N MET A 60 6.94 -31.86 -3.12
CA MET A 60 6.90 -33.30 -2.83
C MET A 60 6.73 -34.15 -4.10
N PHE A 61 5.88 -33.73 -5.04
CA PHE A 61 5.47 -34.57 -6.16
C PHE A 61 6.05 -34.17 -7.52
N GLY A 62 6.60 -32.97 -7.67
CA GLY A 62 7.00 -32.44 -8.98
C GLY A 62 8.45 -32.69 -9.38
N GLY A 63 9.23 -33.47 -8.62
CA GLY A 63 10.63 -33.73 -8.92
C GLY A 63 11.48 -32.45 -8.96
N GLU A 64 12.48 -32.40 -9.85
CA GLU A 64 13.44 -31.30 -9.91
C GLU A 64 12.81 -29.96 -10.39
N THR A 65 11.92 -30.04 -11.37
CA THR A 65 11.12 -28.90 -11.88
C THR A 65 10.07 -28.43 -10.87
N GLY A 66 9.52 -29.36 -10.09
CA GLY A 66 8.58 -29.08 -9.00
C GLY A 66 9.20 -28.26 -7.88
N LYS A 67 10.44 -28.56 -7.49
CA LYS A 67 11.18 -27.78 -6.49
C LYS A 67 11.41 -26.33 -6.92
N GLN A 68 11.71 -26.08 -8.20
CA GLN A 68 11.83 -24.71 -8.71
C GLN A 68 10.50 -23.96 -8.66
N THR A 69 9.40 -24.63 -9.01
CA THR A 69 8.05 -24.06 -8.99
C THR A 69 7.59 -23.77 -7.56
N ALA A 70 7.85 -24.69 -6.64
CA ALA A 70 7.57 -24.52 -5.21
C ALA A 70 8.29 -23.31 -4.61
N LYS A 71 9.57 -23.11 -4.93
CA LYS A 71 10.31 -21.91 -4.51
C LYS A 71 9.64 -20.63 -5.00
N LYS A 72 9.16 -20.58 -6.24
CA LYS A 72 8.44 -19.42 -6.78
C LYS A 72 7.17 -19.13 -5.99
N TRP A 73 6.39 -20.15 -5.65
CA TRP A 73 5.18 -20.00 -4.83
C TRP A 73 5.48 -19.49 -3.42
N TRP A 74 6.51 -20.04 -2.76
CA TRP A 74 6.89 -19.62 -1.42
C TRP A 74 7.50 -18.21 -1.38
N VAL A 75 8.37 -17.88 -2.33
CA VAL A 75 8.94 -16.53 -2.46
C VAL A 75 7.86 -15.52 -2.80
N GLY A 76 6.95 -15.83 -3.74
CA GLY A 76 5.82 -14.97 -4.07
C GLY A 76 4.91 -14.71 -2.87
N THR A 77 4.66 -15.75 -2.06
CA THR A 77 3.89 -15.61 -0.82
C THR A 77 4.61 -14.72 0.20
N ALA A 78 5.92 -14.91 0.38
CA ALA A 78 6.72 -14.10 1.29
C ALA A 78 6.77 -12.62 0.86
N VAL A 79 6.92 -12.34 -0.43
CA VAL A 79 6.91 -10.97 -0.97
C VAL A 79 5.53 -10.33 -0.78
N ALA A 80 4.44 -11.04 -1.07
CA ALA A 80 3.09 -10.52 -0.86
C ALA A 80 2.83 -10.16 0.61
N ILE A 81 3.26 -11.02 1.54
CA ILE A 81 3.20 -10.76 2.98
C ILE A 81 4.02 -9.51 3.32
N ALA A 82 5.27 -9.42 2.86
CA ALA A 82 6.15 -8.28 3.11
C ALA A 82 5.56 -6.96 2.59
N VAL A 83 4.90 -6.97 1.43
CA VAL A 83 4.21 -5.79 0.89
C VAL A 83 3.05 -5.37 1.79
N ILE A 84 2.21 -6.32 2.22
CA ILE A 84 1.07 -6.01 3.11
C ILE A 84 1.56 -5.37 4.42
N PHE A 85 2.51 -6.01 5.09
CA PHE A 85 3.03 -5.51 6.37
C PHE A 85 3.90 -4.25 6.22
N GLY A 86 4.69 -4.14 5.15
CA GLY A 86 5.49 -2.95 4.85
C GLY A 86 4.62 -1.73 4.56
N THR A 87 3.46 -1.95 3.95
CA THR A 87 2.48 -0.89 3.71
C THR A 87 1.90 -0.35 5.02
N ASP A 88 1.57 -1.23 5.97
CA ASP A 88 1.14 -0.79 7.31
C ASP A 88 2.20 0.06 8.00
N ALA A 89 3.49 -0.29 7.86
CA ALA A 89 4.60 0.47 8.43
C ALA A 89 4.73 1.87 7.80
N ILE A 90 4.63 1.99 6.47
CA ILE A 90 4.69 3.27 5.76
C ILE A 90 3.52 4.16 6.17
N ILE A 91 2.33 3.59 6.22
CA ILE A 91 1.11 4.31 6.61
C ILE A 91 1.21 4.79 8.06
N SER A 92 1.71 3.94 8.97
CA SER A 92 1.89 4.30 10.38
C SER A 92 2.95 5.40 10.55
N TRP A 93 4.06 5.33 9.79
CA TRP A 93 5.08 6.38 9.74
C TRP A 93 4.52 7.70 9.19
N LEU A 94 3.74 7.66 8.10
CA LEU A 94 3.05 8.84 7.59
C LEU A 94 2.06 9.41 8.62
N GLN A 95 1.36 8.58 9.38
CA GLN A 95 0.45 9.04 10.46
C GLN A 95 1.19 9.73 11.61
N ALA A 96 2.39 9.28 11.92
CA ALA A 96 3.23 9.88 12.95
C ALA A 96 3.81 11.24 12.51
N ASN A 97 4.08 11.40 11.21
CA ASN A 97 4.72 12.60 10.66
C ASN A 97 3.75 13.58 9.96
N ALA A 98 2.53 13.18 9.61
CA ALA A 98 1.52 14.05 8.99
C ALA A 98 0.69 14.84 10.02
N LYS A 99 0.96 14.69 11.32
CA LYS A 99 0.48 15.61 12.34
C LYS A 99 1.32 16.89 12.30
N PHE A 100 1.09 17.72 11.27
CA PHE A 100 1.50 19.12 11.24
C PHE A 100 0.27 19.99 11.03
#